data_AF-A0A7Z0N9Z2-F1
#
_entry.id   AF-A0A7Z0N9Z2-F1
#
_cell.length_a   1.000
_cell.length_b   1.000
_cell.length_c   1.000
_cell.angle_alpha   90.00
_cell.angle_beta   90.00
_cell.angle_gamma   90.00
#
_symmetry.space_group_name_H-M   'P 1'
#
loop_
_entity.id
_entity.type
_entity.pdbx_description
1 polymer ?
#
loop_
_entity_poly.entity_id
_entity_poly.type
_entity_poly.pdbx_seq_one_letter_code
_entity_poly.pdbx_strand_id
1 'polypeptide(L)' 'MMTMARCADQGEAWREAWIVAAMEYFHDTKVTQKMLRQQTVERTTDGIQVVVGGVTYWLPLDIEC' A
#
# COMPACT_ATOMS: atom_id res chain seq x y z
N MET A 1 16.29 -9.68 -8.99
CA MET A 1 15.10 -10.53 -8.74
C MET A 1 14.25 -9.75 -7.75
N MET A 2 13.05 -9.31 -8.15
CA MET A 2 12.16 -8.56 -7.26
C MET A 2 11.67 -9.51 -6.17
N THR A 3 12.03 -9.25 -4.92
CA THR A 3 11.58 -10.04 -3.77
C THR A 3 10.09 -9.79 -3.58
N MET A 4 9.24 -10.63 -4.18
CA MET A 4 7.82 -10.63 -3.86
C MET A 4 7.67 -11.19 -2.45
N ALA A 5 7.21 -10.33 -1.56
CA ALA A 5 7.10 -10.62 -0.15
C ALA A 5 6.06 -11.72 0.10
N ARG A 6 6.52 -12.83 0.69
CA ARG A 6 5.66 -13.93 1.15
C ARG A 6 4.70 -13.42 2.24
N CYS A 7 3.41 -13.60 1.99
CA CYS A 7 2.29 -12.85 2.56
C CYS A 7 1.89 -13.18 4.02
N ALA A 8 2.54 -14.12 4.73
CA ALA A 8 1.97 -14.66 5.97
C ALA A 8 2.37 -13.96 7.30
N ASP A 9 3.42 -13.14 7.35
CA ASP A 9 3.97 -12.66 8.64
C ASP A 9 4.55 -11.24 8.62
N GLN A 10 4.18 -10.45 7.62
CA GLN A 10 4.81 -9.16 7.43
C GLN A 10 3.91 -8.08 8.02
N GLY A 11 4.16 -7.76 9.29
CA GLY A 11 3.41 -6.79 10.10
C GLY A 11 3.33 -5.38 9.51
N GLU A 12 2.82 -4.42 10.27
CA GLU A 12 2.43 -3.10 9.75
C GLU A 12 3.54 -2.36 8.98
N ALA A 13 4.80 -2.52 9.37
CA ALA A 13 5.95 -1.90 8.71
C ALA A 13 6.13 -2.38 7.25
N TRP A 14 5.89 -3.67 6.97
CA TRP A 14 5.95 -4.17 5.61
C TRP A 14 4.79 -3.65 4.78
N ARG A 15 3.58 -3.63 5.35
CA ARG A 15 2.40 -3.08 4.69
C ARG A 15 2.62 -1.62 4.28
N GLU A 16 3.16 -0.79 5.19
CA GLU A 16 3.50 0.60 4.88
C GLU A 16 4.50 0.70 3.72
N ALA A 17 5.56 -0.12 3.72
CA ALA A 17 6.54 -0.13 2.64
C ALA A 17 5.93 -0.57 1.29
N TRP A 18 5.06 -1.57 1.32
CA TRP A 18 4.34 -2.02 0.13
C TRP A 18 3.44 -0.93 -0.43
N ILE A 19 2.67 -0.24 0.42
CA ILE A 19 1.78 0.84 -0.01
C ILE A 19 2.58 1.98 -0.65
N VAL A 20 3.72 2.38 -0.07
CA VAL A 20 4.61 3.39 -0.66
C VAL A 20 5.03 2.99 -2.07
N ALA A 21 5.52 1.76 -2.23
CA ALA A 21 5.98 1.26 -3.53
C ALA A 21 4.83 1.15 -4.55
N ALA A 22 3.67 0.68 -4.11
CA ALA A 22 2.49 0.50 -4.96
C ALA A 22 1.91 1.85 -5.43
N MET A 23 1.91 2.88 -4.57
CA MET A 23 1.49 4.22 -4.94
C MET A 23 2.35 4.83 -6.05
N GLU A 24 3.67 4.65 -5.98
CA GLU A 24 4.57 5.11 -7.03
C GLU A 24 4.41 4.26 -8.30
N TYR A 25 4.28 2.94 -8.17
CA TYR A 25 4.18 2.04 -9.31
C TYR A 25 2.87 2.19 -10.10
N PHE A 26 1.72 2.20 -9.43
CA PHE A 26 0.41 2.22 -10.10
C PHE A 26 -0.08 3.63 -10.45
N HIS A 27 0.34 4.64 -9.68
CA HIS A 27 -0.24 5.99 -9.76
C HIS A 27 0.81 7.10 -9.95
N ASP A 28 2.09 6.75 -10.14
CA ASP A 28 3.21 7.71 -10.21
C ASP A 28 3.20 8.73 -9.05
N THR A 29 2.65 8.31 -7.91
CA THR A 29 2.39 9.20 -6.77
C THR A 29 3.39 8.92 -5.67
N LYS A 30 4.29 9.87 -5.45
CA LYS A 30 5.31 9.77 -4.39
C LYS A 30 4.70 10.06 -3.02
N VAL A 31 4.63 9.03 -2.19
CA VAL A 31 4.25 9.14 -0.77
C VAL A 31 5.37 8.62 0.12
N THR A 32 5.44 9.13 1.34
CA THR A 32 6.38 8.61 2.36
C THR A 32 5.62 7.81 3.41
N GLN A 33 6.28 6.88 4.10
CA GLN A 33 5.69 6.16 5.23
C GLN A 33 5.16 7.13 6.30
N LYS A 34 5.88 8.22 6.56
CA LYS A 34 5.46 9.27 7.49
C LYS A 34 4.12 9.91 7.07
N MET A 35 3.96 10.20 5.78
CA MET A 35 2.70 10.74 5.25
C MET A 35 1.56 9.72 5.35
N LEU A 36 1.82 8.45 5.03
CA LEU A 36 0.86 7.35 5.10
C LEU A 36 0.30 7.15 6.51
N ARG A 37 1.12 7.26 7.55
CA ARG A 37 0.67 7.18 8.95
C ARG A 37 -0.32 8.27 9.36
N GLN A 38 -0.39 9.35 8.58
CA GLN A 38 -1.33 10.45 8.79
C GLN A 38 -2.56 10.35 7.87
N GLN A 39 -2.59 9.36 6.98
CA GLN A 39 -3.68 9.12 6.04
C GLN A 39 -4.59 8.00 6.53
N THR A 40 -5.83 8.03 6.06
CA THR A 40 -6.74 6.89 6.20
C THR A 40 -6.36 5.83 5.18
N VAL A 41 -6.02 4.64 5.68
CA VAL A 41 -5.74 3.44 4.89
C VAL A 41 -6.80 2.41 5.24
N GLU A 42 -7.67 2.08 4.28
CA GLU A 42 -8.72 1.09 4.45
C GLU A 42 -8.39 -0.17 3.66
N ARG A 43 -8.48 -1.32 4.31
CA ARG A 43 -8.32 -2.61 3.64
C ARG A 43 -9.70 -3.15 3.28
N THR A 44 -9.85 -3.52 2.02
CA THR A 44 -11.01 -4.23 1.49
C THR A 44 -10.62 -5.67 1.14
N THR A 45 -11.59 -6.49 0.77
CA THR A 45 -11.34 -7.88 0.35
C THR A 45 -10.42 -7.95 -0.88
N ASP A 46 -10.55 -6.98 -1.79
CA ASP A 46 -9.89 -7.03 -3.11
C ASP A 46 -8.71 -6.05 -3.24
N GLY A 47 -8.39 -5.29 -2.19
CA GLY A 47 -7.35 -4.26 -2.27
C GLY A 47 -7.27 -3.31 -1.08
N ILE A 48 -6.41 -2.31 -1.21
CA ILE A 48 -6.23 -1.22 -0.24
C ILE A 48 -6.68 0.10 -0.86
N GLN A 49 -7.45 0.87 -0.09
CA GLN A 49 -7.76 2.25 -0.39
C GLN A 49 -6.91 3.17 0.48
N VAL A 50 -6.32 4.18 -0.15
CA VAL A 50 -5.50 5.19 0.52
C VAL A 50 -6.00 6.57 0.12
N VAL A 51 -6.33 7.41 1.09
CA VAL A 51 -6.70 8.81 0.83
C VAL A 51 -5.47 9.68 1.03
N VAL A 52 -4.99 10.36 -0.02
CA VAL A 52 -3.85 11.29 0.06
C VAL A 52 -4.27 12.64 -0.49
N GLY A 53 -4.22 13.67 0.34
CA GLY A 53 -4.56 15.03 -0.10
C GLY A 53 -6.01 15.18 -0.61
N GLY A 54 -6.94 14.37 -0.11
CA GLY A 54 -8.34 14.36 -0.54
C GLY A 54 -8.63 13.53 -1.80
N VAL A 55 -7.61 12.88 -2.39
CA VAL A 55 -7.76 11.96 -3.52
C VAL A 55 -7.70 10.52 -3.01
N THR A 56 -8.65 9.68 -3.42
CA THR A 56 -8.67 8.25 -3.08
C THR A 56 -7.97 7.44 -4.14
N TYR A 57 -6.96 6.69 -3.74
CA TYR A 57 -6.21 5.77 -4.58
C TYR A 57 -6.56 4.33 -4.20
N TRP A 58 -6.72 3.49 -5.22
CA TRP A 58 -6.95 2.06 -5.05
C TRP A 58 -5.71 1.29 -5.46
N LEU A 59 -5.29 0.35 -4.60
CA LEU A 59 -4.12 -0.50 -4.79
C LEU A 59 -4.56 -1.96 -4.77
N PRO A 60 -4.31 -2.74 -5.83
CA PRO A 60 -4.64 -4.15 -5.85
C PRO A 60 -3.79 -4.89 -4.81
N LEU A 61 -4.43 -5.62 -3.90
CA LEU A 61 -3.74 -6.61 -3.08
C LEU A 61 -3.82 -7.93 -3.83
N ASP A 62 -2.70 -8.35 -4.40
CA ASP A 62 -2.57 -9.71 -4.88
C ASP A 62 -2.40 -10.62 -3.66
N ILE A 63 -3.53 -11.07 -3.09
CA ILE A 63 -3.56 -12.07 -2.03
C ILE A 63 -3.57 -13.45 -2.69
N GLU A 64 -2.55 -13.78 -3.48
CA GLU A 64 -2.22 -15.18 -3.73
C GLU A 64 -1.42 -15.69 -2.51
N CYS A 65 -2.16 -16.13 -1.50
CA CYS A 65 -1.64 -16.99 -0.42
C CYS A 65 -1.79 -18.46 -0.82
#